data_AF-A0A528I958-F1
#
_entry.id   AF-A0A528I958-F1
#
_cell.length_a   1.000
_cell.length_b   1.000
_cell.length_c   1.000
_cell.angle_alpha   90.00
_cell.angle_beta   90.00
_cell.angle_gamma   90.00
#
_symmetry.space_group_name_H-M   'P 1'
#
loop_
_entity.id
_entity.type
_entity.pdbx_description
1 polymer ?
#
loop_
_entity_poly.entity_id
_entity_poly.type
_entity_poly.pdbx_seq_one_letter_code
_entity_poly.pdbx_strand_id
1 'polypeptide(L)'
;MKAPTDDLNDLQSDIGHLAHLMDVLTNMVIELPRDPGGRTMADQATALAWIARDMAEMLVEEAGLCHARVIAEMAEARSRKRGGSLQ
;
A
#
# COMPACT_ATOMS: atom_id res chain seq x y z
N MET A 1 -10.50 4.42 -11.89
CA MET A 1 -9.75 4.42 -10.62
C MET A 1 -10.77 4.62 -9.52
N LYS A 2 -10.89 3.64 -8.62
CA LYS A 2 -11.78 3.73 -7.45
C LYS A 2 -11.14 4.73 -6.48
N ALA A 3 -11.94 5.47 -5.71
CA ALA A 3 -11.38 6.33 -4.67
C ALA A 3 -10.53 5.48 -3.70
N PRO A 4 -9.41 6.00 -3.17
CA PRO A 4 -8.66 5.35 -2.11
C PRO A 4 -9.63 4.89 -1.03
N THR A 5 -9.60 3.61 -0.71
CA THR A 5 -10.59 3.03 0.19
C THR A 5 -10.14 3.29 1.61
N ASP A 6 -10.79 4.24 2.27
CA ASP A 6 -10.31 4.81 3.52
C ASP A 6 -10.52 3.89 4.76
N ASP A 7 -10.46 2.56 4.65
CA ASP A 7 -10.54 1.65 5.81
C ASP A 7 -9.19 0.92 6.03
N LEU A 8 -8.81 0.75 7.30
CA LEU A 8 -7.61 0.01 7.69
C LEU A 8 -7.63 -1.43 7.16
N ASN A 9 -8.83 -2.02 7.01
CA ASN A 9 -9.00 -3.35 6.44
C ASN A 9 -8.53 -3.41 4.97
N ASP A 10 -8.84 -2.36 4.20
CA ASP A 10 -8.46 -2.30 2.81
C ASP A 10 -6.95 -2.05 2.67
N LEU A 11 -6.40 -1.12 3.46
CA LEU A 11 -4.94 -0.89 3.53
C LEU A 11 -4.18 -2.18 3.90
N GLN A 12 -4.70 -2.95 4.85
CA GLN A 12 -4.12 -4.23 5.23
C GLN A 12 -4.20 -5.25 4.08
N SER A 13 -5.32 -5.29 3.35
CA SER A 13 -5.48 -6.15 2.18
C SER A 13 -4.48 -5.79 1.09
N ASP A 14 -4.29 -4.51 0.82
CA ASP A 14 -3.39 -4.03 -0.24
C ASP A 14 -1.92 -4.20 0.11
N ILE A 15 -1.55 -4.08 1.39
CA ILE A 15 -0.24 -4.52 1.89
C ILE A 15 -0.04 -6.03 1.64
N GLY A 16 -1.06 -6.84 1.89
CA GLY A 16 -1.03 -8.28 1.61
C GLY A 16 -0.85 -8.59 0.12
N HIS A 17 -1.52 -7.86 -0.76
CA HIS A 17 -1.35 -7.98 -2.21
C HIS A 17 0.06 -7.59 -2.65
N LEU A 18 0.61 -6.49 -2.11
CA LEU A 18 1.98 -6.07 -2.39
C LEU A 18 2.99 -7.12 -1.92
N ALA A 19 2.82 -7.68 -0.72
CA ALA A 19 3.69 -8.74 -0.21
C ALA A 19 3.69 -9.98 -1.13
N HIS A 20 2.51 -10.42 -1.56
CA HIS A 20 2.40 -11.52 -2.50
C HIS A 20 3.08 -11.23 -3.85
N LEU A 21 2.90 -10.02 -4.38
CA LEU A 21 3.57 -9.58 -5.60
C LEU A 21 5.10 -9.58 -5.44
N MET A 22 5.62 -9.13 -4.31
CA MET A 22 7.05 -9.15 -4.01
C MET A 22 7.60 -10.57 -3.92
N ASP A 23 6.86 -11.52 -3.35
CA ASP A 23 7.24 -12.94 -3.32
C ASP A 23 7.33 -13.53 -4.73
N VAL A 24 6.32 -13.30 -5.57
CA VAL A 24 6.30 -13.75 -6.97
C VAL A 24 7.47 -13.15 -7.74
N LEU A 25 7.68 -11.83 -7.63
CA LEU A 25 8.79 -11.13 -8.26
C LEU A 25 10.14 -11.71 -7.81
N THR A 26 10.32 -11.92 -6.50
CA THR A 26 11.56 -12.45 -5.93
C THR A 26 11.85 -13.85 -6.45
N ASN A 27 10.86 -14.74 -6.46
CA ASN A 27 11.01 -16.08 -7.03
C ASN A 27 11.39 -16.02 -8.50
N MET A 28 10.76 -15.15 -9.28
CA MET A 28 11.06 -14.99 -10.70
C MET A 28 12.47 -14.44 -10.95
N VAL A 29 12.96 -13.54 -10.09
CA VAL A 29 14.34 -13.04 -10.16
C VAL A 29 15.35 -14.13 -9.77
N ILE A 30 15.03 -14.96 -8.78
CA ILE A 30 15.88 -16.11 -8.37
C ILE A 30 16.02 -17.13 -9.50
N GLU A 31 14.91 -17.42 -10.19
CA GLU A 31 14.86 -18.38 -11.29
C GLU A 31 15.39 -17.82 -12.62
N LEU A 32 15.71 -16.53 -12.68
CA LEU A 32 16.11 -15.87 -13.91
C LEU A 32 17.41 -16.49 -14.47
N PRO A 33 17.39 -17.02 -15.71
CA PRO A 33 18.58 -17.55 -16.34
C PRO A 33 19.66 -16.47 -16.46
N ARG A 34 20.92 -16.81 -16.15
CA ARG A 34 22.06 -15.90 -16.33
C ARG A 34 22.53 -15.80 -17.77
N ASP A 35 22.02 -16.66 -18.64
CA ASP A 35 22.30 -16.64 -20.07
C ASP A 35 21.29 -15.77 -20.84
N PRO A 36 21.56 -15.44 -22.11
CA PRO A 36 20.71 -14.56 -22.91
C PRO A 36 19.28 -15.09 -23.17
N GLY A 37 18.99 -16.37 -22.86
CA GLY A 37 17.68 -16.98 -23.07
C GLY A 37 16.60 -16.44 -22.13
N GLY A 38 16.98 -15.81 -21.02
CA GLY A 38 16.08 -15.29 -19.99
C GLY A 38 15.41 -13.93 -20.28
N ARG A 39 15.57 -13.32 -21.46
CA ARG A 39 15.12 -11.93 -21.71
C ARG A 39 13.65 -11.68 -21.41
N THR A 40 12.75 -12.56 -21.84
CA THR A 40 11.31 -12.38 -21.60
C THR A 40 10.96 -12.41 -20.11
N MET A 41 11.63 -13.26 -19.35
CA MET A 41 11.43 -13.39 -17.91
C MET A 41 12.03 -12.18 -17.15
N ALA A 42 13.13 -11.61 -17.66
CA ALA A 42 13.72 -10.38 -17.14
C ALA A 42 12.82 -9.15 -17.40
N ASP A 43 12.21 -9.08 -18.59
CA ASP A 43 11.26 -8.02 -18.94
C ASP A 43 10.00 -8.11 -18.06
N GLN A 44 9.49 -9.33 -17.82
CA GLN A 44 8.39 -9.57 -16.88
C GLN A 44 8.76 -9.16 -15.46
N ALA A 45 9.97 -9.50 -14.99
CA ALA A 45 10.43 -9.14 -13.65
C ALA A 45 10.50 -7.62 -13.49
N THR A 46 10.99 -6.95 -14.53
CA THR A 46 11.06 -5.49 -14.59
C THR A 46 9.66 -4.88 -14.54
N ALA A 47 8.70 -5.40 -15.30
CA ALA A 47 7.32 -4.92 -15.28
C ALA A 47 6.67 -5.10 -13.90
N LEU A 48 6.82 -6.27 -13.27
CA LEU A 48 6.30 -6.51 -11.92
C LEU A 48 6.98 -5.63 -10.87
N ALA A 49 8.28 -5.33 -11.02
CA ALA A 49 8.99 -4.41 -10.14
C ALA A 49 8.45 -2.98 -10.21
N TRP A 50 8.09 -2.50 -11.41
CA TRP A 50 7.42 -1.20 -11.58
C TRP A 50 6.06 -1.19 -10.89
N ILE A 51 5.24 -2.22 -11.09
CA ILE A 51 3.93 -2.33 -10.44
C ILE A 51 4.07 -2.35 -8.91
N ALA A 52 4.99 -3.16 -8.38
CA ALA A 52 5.24 -3.24 -6.94
C ALA A 52 5.67 -1.90 -6.35
N ARG A 53 6.51 -1.15 -7.08
CA ARG A 53 6.92 0.20 -6.68
C ARG A 53 5.72 1.15 -6.63
N ASP A 54 4.93 1.22 -7.69
CA ASP A 54 3.78 2.12 -7.77
C ASP A 54 2.74 1.80 -6.68
N MET A 55 2.50 0.51 -6.41
CA MET A 55 1.66 0.07 -5.30
C MET A 55 2.21 0.49 -3.94
N ALA A 56 3.53 0.37 -3.72
CA ALA A 56 4.15 0.80 -2.47
C ALA A 56 4.04 2.32 -2.26
N GLU A 57 4.25 3.12 -3.32
CA GLU A 57 4.10 4.58 -3.27
C GLU A 57 2.65 4.97 -2.93
N MET A 58 1.67 4.29 -3.54
CA MET A 58 0.24 4.50 -3.26
C MET A 58 -0.13 4.15 -1.82
N LEU A 59 0.34 3.02 -1.30
CA LEU A 59 0.09 2.58 0.08
C LEU A 59 0.64 3.57 1.12
N VAL A 60 1.77 4.21 0.84
CA VAL A 60 2.33 5.26 1.72
C VAL A 60 1.41 6.47 1.76
N GLU A 61 0.85 6.88 0.63
CA GLU A 61 -0.12 7.97 0.55
C GLU A 61 -1.40 7.63 1.33
N GLU A 62 -1.96 6.44 1.10
CA GLU A 62 -3.17 5.95 1.77
C GLU A 62 -3.00 5.85 3.28
N ALA A 63 -1.86 5.32 3.74
CA ALA A 63 -1.54 5.28 5.17
C ALA A 63 -1.46 6.69 5.77
N GLY A 64 -0.89 7.65 5.05
CA GLY A 64 -0.83 9.05 5.46
C GLY A 64 -2.22 9.69 5.61
N LEU A 65 -3.12 9.43 4.65
CA LEU A 65 -4.50 9.90 4.68
C LEU A 65 -5.29 9.27 5.85
N CYS A 66 -5.15 7.95 6.04
CA CYS A 66 -5.78 7.24 7.15
C CYS A 66 -5.34 7.82 8.50
N HIS A 67 -4.03 8.05 8.68
CA HIS A 67 -3.49 8.63 9.89
C HIS A 67 -3.99 10.06 10.13
N ALA A 68 -4.00 10.91 9.09
CA ALA A 68 -4.49 12.29 9.19
C ALA A 68 -5.96 12.34 9.63
N ARG A 69 -6.79 11.45 9.10
CA ARG A 69 -8.20 11.33 9.48
C ARG A 69 -8.37 10.92 10.95
N VAL A 70 -7.65 9.89 11.41
CA VAL A 70 -7.71 9.44 12.81
C VAL A 70 -7.35 10.58 13.77
N ILE A 71 -6.33 11.39 13.44
CA ILE A 71 -6.00 12.58 14.24
C ILE A 71 -7.16 13.58 14.25
N ALA A 72 -7.76 13.88 13.09
CA ALA A 72 -8.88 14.82 12.99
C ALA A 72 -10.09 14.36 13.82
N GLU A 73 -10.47 13.08 13.69
CA GLU A 73 -11.57 12.48 14.47
C GLU A 73 -11.30 12.55 15.98
N MET A 74 -10.07 12.27 16.42
CA MET A 74 -9.69 12.40 17.82
C MET A 74 -9.74 13.85 18.31
N ALA A 75 -9.32 14.81 17.48
CA ALA A 75 -9.40 16.23 17.82
C ALA A 75 -10.85 16.70 17.98
N GLU A 76 -11.75 16.29 17.06
CA GLU A 76 -13.19 16.55 17.13
C GLU A 76 -13.86 15.87 18.33
N ALA A 77 -13.46 14.64 18.66
CA ALA A 77 -13.98 13.96 19.84
C ALA A 77 -13.59 14.68 21.14
N ARG A 78 -12.37 15.24 21.20
CA ARG A 78 -11.89 16.04 22.33
C ARG A 78 -12.61 17.39 22.44
N SER A 79 -12.87 18.07 21.32
CA SER A 79 -13.60 19.34 21.32
C SER A 79 -15.05 19.15 21.79
N ARG A 80 -15.74 18.10 21.33
CA ARG A 80 -17.09 17.72 21.79
C ARG A 80 -17.15 17.45 23.29
N LYS A 81 -16.18 16.71 23.85
CA LYS A 81 -16.10 16.44 25.30
C LYS A 81 -15.88 17.72 26.13
N ARG A 82 -15.14 18.70 25.62
CA ARG A 82 -14.94 19.99 26.30
C ARG A 82 -16.18 20.89 26.22
N GLY A 83 -16.91 20.87 25.12
CA GLY A 83 -18.15 21.64 24.94
C GLY A 83 -19.36 21.10 25.70
N GLY A 84 -19.40 19.80 26.01
CA GLY A 84 -20.49 19.16 26.76
C GLY A 84 -20.40 19.27 28.29
N SER A 85 -19.37 19.93 28.85
CA SER A 85 -19.13 20.04 30.29
C SER A 85 -19.75 21.30 30.94
N LEU A 86 -20.60 22.05 30.22
CA LEU A 86 -21.15 23.34 30.65
C LEU A 86 -22.70 23.35 30.78
N GLN A 87 -23.33 22.18 30.94
CA GLN A 87 -24.76 22.10 31.28
C GLN A 87 -24.96 21.45 32.65
#